data_AF-A0A2M8NGC5-F1
#
_entry.id   AF-A0A2M8NGC5-F1
#
_cell.length_a   1.000
_cell.length_b   1.000
_cell.length_c   1.000
_cell.angle_alpha   90.00
_cell.angle_beta   90.00
_cell.angle_gamma   90.00
#
_symmetry.space_group_name_H-M   'P 1'
#
loop_
_entity.id
_entity.type
_entity.pdbx_description
1 polymer ?
#
loop_
_entity_poly.entity_id
_entity_poly.type
_entity_poly.pdbx_seq_one_letter_code
_entity_poly.pdbx_strand_id
1 'polypeptide(L)'
;PPMLLATVAPRGEETATPTRSPSETLPPSATFTASPSATFTPSNTPTETFTPPPPTATLPPGGLRGAQSILTRAAQTGLIPWDAFYFSPIFNDNDGTWRLGTGEFTGGNTAFIQIDPETLETYFGNSAAERVFLMESTLTLTTWNPALAIDQQVFFGAALQSAANPAQQVGVDIRLVRDGVIRVGVRNGSEVSTISERAVSAYEVRLRLEYDERAGAISAFFNNERLGQPIS
;
A
#
# COMPACT_ATOMS: atom_id res chain seq x y z
N PRO A 1 49.18 -35.74 -67.08
CA PRO A 1 50.49 -35.04 -67.13
C PRO A 1 50.27 -33.52 -67.20
N PRO A 2 51.10 -32.72 -66.51
CA PRO A 2 50.62 -31.61 -65.69
C PRO A 2 50.73 -30.23 -66.37
N MET A 3 49.90 -29.27 -65.95
CA MET A 3 50.10 -27.84 -66.21
C MET A 3 50.33 -27.08 -64.90
N LEU A 4 51.26 -26.12 -65.02
CA LEU A 4 51.97 -25.40 -63.98
C LEU A 4 51.11 -24.36 -63.25
N LEU A 5 51.31 -24.27 -61.93
CA LEU A 5 50.91 -23.13 -61.09
C LEU A 5 51.89 -21.96 -61.34
N ALA A 6 51.37 -20.76 -61.57
CA ALA A 6 52.15 -19.53 -61.67
C ALA A 6 51.85 -18.60 -60.48
N THR A 7 52.92 -18.25 -59.75
CA THR A 7 53.00 -17.26 -58.66
C THR A 7 53.42 -15.91 -59.22
N VAL A 8 52.75 -14.80 -58.86
CA VAL A 8 53.28 -13.43 -58.96
C VAL A 8 52.80 -12.55 -57.79
N ALA A 9 53.71 -11.66 -57.36
CA ALA A 9 53.87 -10.91 -56.12
C ALA A 9 52.93 -9.68 -55.86
N PRO A 10 52.91 -9.14 -54.61
CA PRO A 10 52.06 -7.99 -54.24
C PRO A 10 52.68 -6.63 -54.61
N ARG A 11 51.83 -5.62 -54.87
CA ARG A 11 52.26 -4.25 -55.20
C ARG A 11 51.50 -3.18 -54.39
N GLY A 12 52.25 -2.55 -53.48
CA GLY A 12 52.38 -1.09 -53.29
C GLY A 12 51.16 -0.26 -52.93
N GLU A 13 51.14 0.21 -51.67
CA GLU A 13 50.35 1.33 -51.17
C GLU A 13 50.82 2.67 -51.76
N GLU A 14 49.88 3.53 -52.16
CA GLU A 14 50.15 4.96 -52.38
C GLU A 14 49.12 5.79 -51.60
N THR A 15 49.64 6.63 -50.70
CA THR A 15 48.93 7.57 -49.85
C THR A 15 48.66 8.87 -50.63
N ALA A 16 47.41 9.26 -50.78
CA ALA A 16 47.03 10.54 -51.38
C ALA A 16 46.62 11.55 -50.29
N THR A 17 47.34 12.67 -50.21
CA THR A 17 47.04 13.81 -49.32
C THR A 17 45.99 14.72 -49.95
N PRO A 18 44.87 15.07 -49.28
CA PRO A 18 43.88 15.98 -49.85
C PRO A 18 44.26 17.46 -49.67
N THR A 19 44.36 18.17 -50.80
CA THR A 19 44.50 19.63 -50.90
C THR A 19 43.17 20.33 -50.59
N ARG A 20 43.16 21.33 -49.70
CA ARG A 20 41.99 22.16 -49.38
C ARG A 20 41.69 23.17 -50.50
N SER A 21 40.42 23.23 -50.90
CA SER A 21 39.86 24.24 -51.81
C SER A 21 39.58 25.57 -51.07
N PRO A 22 39.72 26.75 -51.71
CA PRO A 22 39.49 28.05 -51.07
C PRO A 22 38.01 28.33 -50.76
N SER A 23 37.81 29.07 -49.67
CA SER A 23 36.51 29.45 -49.08
C SER A 23 35.78 30.52 -49.89
N GLU A 24 34.48 30.36 -50.10
CA GLU A 24 33.59 31.38 -50.67
C GLU A 24 33.28 32.48 -49.63
N THR A 25 33.34 33.72 -50.08
CA THR A 25 33.01 34.93 -49.30
C THR A 25 31.51 35.22 -49.41
N LEU A 26 30.80 35.30 -48.29
CA LEU A 26 29.38 35.66 -48.26
C LEU A 26 29.15 37.17 -48.49
N PRO A 27 28.06 37.57 -49.17
CA PRO A 27 27.72 38.98 -49.43
C PRO A 27 27.22 39.73 -48.16
N PRO A 28 27.27 41.08 -48.16
CA PRO A 28 26.98 41.89 -46.98
C PRO A 28 25.51 41.80 -46.52
N SER A 29 25.35 41.76 -45.19
CA SER A 29 24.08 41.66 -44.47
C SER A 29 23.26 42.97 -44.56
N ALA A 30 21.94 42.85 -44.73
CA ALA A 30 21.03 44.00 -44.75
C ALA A 30 20.90 44.62 -43.36
N THR A 31 21.15 45.92 -43.25
CA THR A 31 21.00 46.70 -42.01
C THR A 31 19.53 46.80 -41.63
N PHE A 32 19.14 46.19 -40.51
CA PHE A 32 17.83 46.39 -39.88
C PHE A 32 17.77 47.74 -39.16
N THR A 33 16.85 48.61 -39.57
CA THR A 33 16.52 49.84 -38.83
C THR A 33 15.60 49.46 -37.66
N ALA A 34 16.06 49.65 -36.42
CA ALA A 34 15.23 49.41 -35.24
C ALA A 34 14.13 50.48 -35.12
N SER A 35 12.87 50.05 -35.05
CA SER A 35 11.74 50.92 -34.69
C SER A 35 11.84 51.33 -33.22
N PRO A 36 11.53 52.60 -32.85
CA PRO A 36 11.62 53.04 -31.47
C PRO A 36 10.69 52.23 -30.55
N SER A 37 11.26 51.72 -29.46
CA SER A 37 10.57 50.91 -28.44
C SER A 37 9.62 51.77 -27.61
N ALA A 38 8.38 51.32 -27.43
CA ALA A 38 7.43 51.97 -26.54
C ALA A 38 7.93 51.92 -25.09
N THR A 39 8.00 53.08 -24.43
CA THR A 39 8.36 53.17 -23.02
C THR A 39 7.20 52.64 -22.17
N PHE A 40 7.40 51.52 -21.48
CA PHE A 40 6.42 50.98 -20.55
C PHE A 40 6.32 51.88 -19.31
N THR A 41 5.11 52.31 -18.98
CA THR A 41 4.79 52.96 -17.70
C THR A 41 4.88 51.94 -16.56
N PRO A 42 5.57 52.23 -15.44
CA PRO A 42 5.61 51.32 -14.30
C PRO A 42 4.22 51.21 -13.66
N SER A 43 3.72 49.98 -13.52
CA SER A 43 2.47 49.70 -12.80
C SER A 43 2.74 49.58 -11.31
N ASN A 44 2.02 50.34 -10.47
CA ASN A 44 2.08 50.25 -9.01
C ASN A 44 1.24 49.08 -8.46
N THR A 45 0.99 48.03 -9.25
CA THR A 45 0.28 46.85 -8.77
C THR A 45 1.21 46.05 -7.87
N PRO A 46 0.90 45.85 -6.58
CA PRO A 46 1.71 44.98 -5.73
C PRO A 46 1.68 43.56 -6.33
N THR A 47 2.84 43.09 -6.78
CA THR A 47 3.01 41.72 -7.24
C THR A 47 2.73 40.79 -6.06
N GLU A 48 1.71 39.95 -6.16
CA GLU A 48 1.46 38.93 -5.14
C GLU A 48 2.73 38.11 -4.95
N THR A 49 3.27 38.14 -3.73
CA THR A 49 4.45 37.36 -3.40
C THR A 49 4.03 35.91 -3.33
N PHE A 50 4.38 35.14 -4.37
CA PHE A 50 4.15 33.70 -4.40
C PHE A 50 4.81 33.07 -3.18
N THR A 51 3.99 32.67 -2.22
CA THR A 51 4.46 31.87 -1.09
C THR A 51 4.49 30.43 -1.59
N PRO A 52 5.67 29.79 -1.73
CA PRO A 52 5.71 28.40 -2.12
C PRO A 52 4.91 27.57 -1.12
N PRO A 53 4.20 26.51 -1.57
CA PRO A 53 3.52 25.63 -0.65
C PRO A 53 4.53 25.09 0.38
N PRO A 54 4.11 24.90 1.64
CA PRO A 54 4.99 24.31 2.65
C PRO A 54 5.52 22.96 2.13
N PRO A 55 6.76 22.58 2.49
CA PRO A 55 7.31 21.31 2.06
C PRO A 55 6.39 20.18 2.51
N THR A 56 5.93 19.36 1.56
CA THR A 56 5.15 18.17 1.87
C THR A 56 6.00 17.25 2.73
N ALA A 57 5.50 16.90 3.92
CA ALA A 57 6.20 15.99 4.83
C ALA A 57 6.54 14.70 4.07
N THR A 58 7.83 14.50 3.81
CA THR A 58 8.33 13.36 3.05
C THR A 58 8.66 12.23 4.02
N LEU A 59 8.26 11.00 3.69
CA LEU A 59 8.59 9.83 4.50
C LEU A 59 10.12 9.66 4.62
N PRO A 60 10.63 9.13 5.74
CA PRO A 60 12.05 8.83 5.87
C PRO A 60 12.48 7.78 4.83
N PRO A 61 13.74 7.78 4.35
CA PRO A 61 14.19 6.87 3.29
C PRO A 61 14.00 5.38 3.58
N GLY A 62 13.98 4.97 4.85
CA GLY A 62 13.74 3.59 5.28
C GLY A 62 12.29 3.27 5.65
N GLY A 63 11.36 4.18 5.34
CA GLY A 63 9.97 4.13 5.77
C GLY A 63 9.79 4.32 7.27
N LEU A 64 8.54 4.48 7.71
CA LEU A 64 8.18 4.46 9.12
C LEU A 64 8.39 3.05 9.68
N ARG A 65 8.77 2.97 10.95
CA ARG A 65 9.06 1.72 11.68
C ARG A 65 8.40 1.74 13.06
N GLY A 66 8.34 0.58 13.70
CA GLY A 66 7.75 0.39 15.03
C GLY A 66 6.24 0.17 14.97
N ALA A 67 5.58 0.28 16.13
CA ALA A 67 4.13 0.16 16.22
C ALA A 67 3.47 1.35 15.52
N GLN A 68 2.58 1.06 14.57
CA GLN A 68 1.85 2.06 13.80
C GLN A 68 0.36 1.71 13.84
N SER A 69 -0.48 2.73 14.04
CA SER A 69 -1.94 2.59 13.96
C SER A 69 -2.41 2.96 12.56
N ILE A 70 -2.87 1.97 11.80
CA ILE A 70 -3.30 2.18 10.41
C ILE A 70 -4.55 3.05 10.35
N LEU A 71 -5.52 2.81 11.24
CA LEU A 71 -6.77 3.56 11.29
C LEU A 71 -6.55 5.02 11.72
N THR A 72 -5.66 5.26 12.68
CA THR A 72 -5.26 6.63 13.05
C THR A 72 -4.57 7.32 11.90
N ARG A 73 -3.68 6.62 11.18
CA ARG A 73 -2.96 7.16 10.02
C ARG A 73 -3.91 7.52 8.88
N ALA A 74 -4.87 6.65 8.55
CA ALA A 74 -5.87 6.89 7.52
C ALA A 74 -6.72 8.14 7.83
N ALA A 75 -7.13 8.31 9.09
CA ALA A 75 -7.86 9.51 9.52
C ALA A 75 -7.02 10.79 9.42
N GLN A 76 -5.73 10.73 9.80
CA GLN A 76 -4.83 11.89 9.77
C GLN A 76 -4.46 12.33 8.35
N THR A 77 -4.27 11.39 7.43
CA THR A 77 -3.90 11.70 6.04
C THR A 77 -5.11 12.01 5.17
N GLY A 78 -6.32 11.62 5.60
CA GLY A 78 -7.54 11.69 4.79
C GLY A 78 -7.56 10.69 3.63
N LEU A 79 -6.51 9.87 3.48
CA LEU A 79 -6.39 8.86 2.44
C LEU A 79 -7.11 7.60 2.90
N ILE A 80 -8.44 7.61 2.95
CA ILE A 80 -9.24 6.45 3.39
C ILE A 80 -9.40 5.49 2.19
N PRO A 81 -8.88 4.25 2.24
CA PRO A 81 -8.95 3.32 1.11
C PRO A 81 -10.34 2.70 0.94
N TRP A 82 -11.21 2.85 1.94
CA TRP A 82 -12.57 2.32 1.95
C TRP A 82 -13.60 3.38 1.65
N ASP A 83 -14.66 2.97 0.97
CA ASP A 83 -15.84 3.79 0.82
C ASP A 83 -16.56 4.00 2.16
N ALA A 84 -17.15 5.19 2.35
CA ALA A 84 -17.79 5.55 3.62
C ALA A 84 -19.02 4.69 3.97
N PHE A 85 -19.71 4.15 2.96
CA PHE A 85 -20.81 3.19 3.13
C PHE A 85 -20.32 1.78 3.46
N TYR A 86 -19.02 1.50 3.31
CA TYR A 86 -18.41 0.21 3.61
C TYR A 86 -17.69 0.20 4.96
N PHE A 87 -16.73 1.11 5.17
CA PHE A 87 -15.98 1.21 6.42
C PHE A 87 -15.46 2.64 6.63
N SER A 88 -15.85 3.27 7.73
CA SER A 88 -15.56 4.69 7.97
C SER A 88 -15.30 5.01 9.44
N PRO A 89 -14.57 6.10 9.72
CA PRO A 89 -14.42 6.59 11.08
C PRO A 89 -15.74 7.18 11.58
N ILE A 90 -15.97 7.11 12.89
CA ILE A 90 -17.08 7.78 13.55
C ILE A 90 -16.64 9.20 13.90
N PHE A 91 -16.93 10.16 13.02
CA PHE A 91 -16.46 11.54 13.17
C PHE A 91 -17.01 12.31 14.38
N ASN A 92 -18.07 11.78 15.03
CA ASN A 92 -18.69 12.43 16.17
C ASN A 92 -18.05 12.04 17.51
N ASP A 93 -17.22 11.00 17.51
CA ASP A 93 -16.56 10.48 18.70
C ASP A 93 -15.05 10.73 18.55
N ASN A 94 -14.46 11.50 19.47
CA ASN A 94 -13.02 11.81 19.47
C ASN A 94 -12.13 10.57 19.73
N ASP A 95 -12.72 9.38 19.81
CA ASP A 95 -12.10 8.15 20.29
C ASP A 95 -11.42 7.37 19.16
N GLY A 96 -11.47 7.86 17.92
CA GLY A 96 -10.81 7.21 16.79
C GLY A 96 -11.42 5.85 16.43
N THR A 97 -12.70 5.64 16.77
CA THR A 97 -13.45 4.41 16.46
C THR A 97 -13.86 4.38 14.99
N TRP A 98 -13.85 3.18 14.43
CA TRP A 98 -14.29 2.91 13.06
C TRP A 98 -15.43 1.91 13.07
N ARG A 99 -16.34 2.03 12.10
CA ARG A 99 -17.50 1.15 11.97
C ARG A 99 -17.64 0.64 10.55
N LEU A 100 -18.24 -0.55 10.42
CA LEU A 100 -18.84 -0.97 9.17
C LEU A 100 -19.95 0.02 8.82
N GLY A 101 -19.98 0.42 7.55
CA GLY A 101 -21.02 1.31 7.05
C GLY A 101 -22.35 0.58 6.90
N THR A 102 -23.39 1.33 6.59
CA THR A 102 -24.77 0.84 6.48
C THR A 102 -25.17 0.50 5.04
N GLY A 103 -24.21 0.48 4.12
CA GLY A 103 -24.45 0.12 2.72
C GLY A 103 -24.80 -1.36 2.58
N GLU A 104 -25.51 -1.69 1.49
CA GLU A 104 -25.74 -3.08 1.13
C GLU A 104 -24.41 -3.72 0.72
N PHE A 105 -23.94 -4.69 1.50
CA PHE A 105 -22.74 -5.46 1.15
C PHE A 105 -23.08 -6.42 0.01
N THR A 106 -22.57 -6.15 -1.18
CA THR A 106 -22.80 -6.97 -2.38
C THR A 106 -21.72 -8.05 -2.59
N GLY A 107 -20.72 -8.12 -1.71
CA GLY A 107 -19.48 -8.91 -1.88
C GLY A 107 -19.50 -10.35 -1.34
N GLY A 108 -20.67 -10.98 -1.18
CA GLY A 108 -20.80 -12.36 -0.69
C GLY A 108 -21.11 -12.45 0.81
N ASN A 109 -20.66 -13.52 1.48
CA ASN A 109 -21.02 -13.83 2.88
C ASN A 109 -20.09 -13.20 3.92
N THR A 110 -19.01 -12.50 3.51
CA THR A 110 -17.99 -11.99 4.42
C THR A 110 -17.47 -10.65 3.93
N ALA A 111 -17.56 -9.62 4.77
CA ALA A 111 -16.94 -8.33 4.52
C ALA A 111 -15.47 -8.36 4.96
N PHE A 112 -14.56 -8.06 4.04
CA PHE A 112 -13.13 -7.94 4.32
C PHE A 112 -12.72 -6.47 4.36
N ILE A 113 -12.24 -6.00 5.51
CA ILE A 113 -11.60 -4.69 5.63
C ILE A 113 -10.12 -4.90 5.30
N GLN A 114 -9.82 -4.97 4.01
CA GLN A 114 -8.46 -5.19 3.53
C GLN A 114 -7.73 -3.85 3.34
N ILE A 115 -6.43 -3.85 3.62
CA ILE A 115 -5.54 -2.76 3.28
C ILE A 115 -4.59 -3.29 2.23
N ASP A 116 -4.62 -2.71 1.04
CA ASP A 116 -3.79 -3.13 -0.06
C ASP A 116 -2.32 -2.69 0.16
N PRO A 117 -1.35 -3.39 -0.49
CA PRO A 117 0.06 -3.06 -0.35
C PRO A 117 0.43 -1.63 -0.78
N GLU A 118 -0.27 -1.06 -1.76
CA GLU A 118 0.00 0.30 -2.27
C GLU A 118 -0.42 1.37 -1.25
N THR A 119 -1.55 1.16 -0.57
CA THR A 119 -1.97 2.00 0.56
C THR A 119 -0.97 1.92 1.71
N LEU A 120 -0.48 0.71 2.06
CA LEU A 120 0.56 0.56 3.09
C LEU A 120 1.85 1.28 2.69
N GLU A 121 2.26 1.20 1.43
CA GLU A 121 3.44 1.89 0.91
C GLU A 121 3.26 3.41 0.96
N THR A 122 2.07 3.89 0.60
CA THR A 122 1.72 5.32 0.70
C THR A 122 1.80 5.83 2.13
N TYR A 123 1.36 5.03 3.11
CA TYR A 123 1.35 5.42 4.51
C TYR A 123 2.73 5.36 5.17
N PHE A 124 3.47 4.29 4.90
CA PHE A 124 4.63 3.90 5.70
C PHE A 124 5.92 3.74 4.88
N GLY A 125 5.83 3.57 3.56
CA GLY A 125 6.97 3.47 2.65
C GLY A 125 7.85 2.23 2.84
N ASN A 126 8.82 2.09 1.95
CA ASN A 126 9.90 1.11 1.98
C ASN A 126 9.40 -0.33 2.11
N SER A 127 8.62 -0.79 1.14
CA SER A 127 8.00 -2.13 1.10
C SER A 127 7.20 -2.43 2.37
N ALA A 128 6.32 -1.50 2.76
CA ALA A 128 5.63 -1.55 4.04
C ALA A 128 4.88 -2.88 4.28
N ALA A 129 4.24 -3.43 3.24
CA ALA A 129 3.48 -4.67 3.33
C ALA A 129 4.34 -5.89 3.72
N GLU A 130 5.61 -5.93 3.33
CA GLU A 130 6.54 -7.03 3.62
C GLU A 130 7.09 -6.97 5.05
N ARG A 131 6.85 -5.87 5.77
CA ARG A 131 7.43 -5.60 7.09
C ARG A 131 6.42 -5.76 8.24
N VAL A 132 5.25 -6.33 7.95
CA VAL A 132 4.21 -6.56 8.95
C VAL A 132 4.45 -7.89 9.65
N PHE A 133 5.07 -7.82 10.83
CA PHE A 133 5.35 -8.99 11.68
C PHE A 133 4.35 -9.19 12.81
N LEU A 134 3.64 -8.11 13.16
CA LEU A 134 2.70 -8.11 14.26
C LEU A 134 1.49 -7.27 13.87
N MET A 135 0.32 -7.83 14.09
CA MET A 135 -0.95 -7.12 13.96
C MET A 135 -1.73 -7.26 15.25
N GLU A 136 -2.12 -6.14 15.82
CA GLU A 136 -3.05 -6.05 16.94
C GLU A 136 -4.33 -5.37 16.47
N SER A 137 -5.46 -5.94 16.85
CA SER A 137 -6.78 -5.36 16.59
C SER A 137 -7.65 -5.46 17.84
N THR A 138 -8.39 -4.39 18.11
CA THR A 138 -9.45 -4.39 19.12
C THR A 138 -10.76 -4.26 18.38
N LEU A 139 -11.64 -5.24 18.55
CA LEU A 139 -12.87 -5.38 17.80
C LEU A 139 -14.03 -5.44 18.78
N THR A 140 -15.11 -4.73 18.46
CA THR A 140 -16.38 -4.80 19.20
C THR A 140 -17.48 -5.22 18.25
N LEU A 141 -18.24 -6.25 18.62
CA LEU A 141 -19.42 -6.67 17.87
C LEU A 141 -20.68 -6.06 18.48
N THR A 142 -21.44 -5.34 17.66
CA THR A 142 -22.81 -4.92 17.97
C THR A 142 -23.73 -5.40 16.85
N THR A 143 -24.77 -6.15 17.18
CA THR A 143 -25.80 -6.59 16.24
C THR A 143 -27.17 -6.16 16.72
N TRP A 144 -27.98 -5.61 15.81
CA TRP A 144 -29.38 -5.24 16.06
C TRP A 144 -30.37 -6.25 15.47
N ASN A 145 -29.88 -7.31 14.80
CA ASN A 145 -30.70 -8.39 14.29
C ASN A 145 -30.46 -9.66 15.11
N PRO A 146 -31.32 -9.96 16.10
CA PRO A 146 -31.15 -11.11 16.97
C PRO A 146 -31.28 -12.45 16.25
N ALA A 147 -31.95 -12.50 15.08
CA ALA A 147 -32.11 -13.74 14.32
C ALA A 147 -30.77 -14.27 13.79
N LEU A 148 -29.87 -13.38 13.35
CA LEU A 148 -28.55 -13.77 12.82
C LEU A 148 -27.64 -14.37 13.90
N ALA A 149 -27.82 -13.96 15.16
CA ALA A 149 -27.09 -14.54 16.30
C ALA A 149 -27.54 -15.98 16.60
N ILE A 150 -28.82 -16.29 16.35
CA ILE A 150 -29.39 -17.63 16.60
C ILE A 150 -28.85 -18.64 15.58
N ASP A 151 -28.72 -18.23 14.32
CA ASP A 151 -28.24 -19.12 13.24
C ASP A 151 -26.72 -19.32 13.24
N GLN A 152 -25.98 -18.76 14.21
CA GLN A 152 -24.52 -18.84 14.32
C GLN A 152 -23.80 -18.28 13.07
N GLN A 153 -24.44 -17.35 12.37
CA GLN A 153 -23.92 -16.78 11.12
C GLN A 153 -23.10 -15.51 11.33
N VAL A 154 -23.06 -14.98 12.57
CA VAL A 154 -22.32 -13.78 12.90
C VAL A 154 -20.91 -14.14 13.38
N PHE A 155 -19.92 -13.67 12.63
CA PHE A 155 -18.53 -13.78 13.01
C PHE A 155 -17.75 -12.51 12.65
N PHE A 156 -16.65 -12.31 13.34
CA PHE A 156 -15.70 -11.24 13.11
C PHE A 156 -14.31 -11.71 13.54
N GLY A 157 -13.27 -11.07 13.05
CA GLY A 157 -11.92 -11.56 13.27
C GLY A 157 -10.86 -10.72 12.61
N ALA A 158 -9.66 -11.24 12.64
CA ALA A 158 -8.53 -10.62 11.97
C ALA A 158 -7.63 -11.71 11.36
N ALA A 159 -7.04 -11.42 10.21
CA ALA A 159 -6.17 -12.34 9.50
C ALA A 159 -4.98 -11.60 8.89
N LEU A 160 -3.84 -12.29 8.84
CA LEU A 160 -2.73 -11.94 7.98
C LEU A 160 -2.86 -12.73 6.68
N GLN A 161 -2.69 -12.06 5.56
CA GLN A 161 -2.79 -12.64 4.23
C GLN A 161 -1.46 -12.43 3.49
N SER A 162 -1.02 -13.46 2.78
CA SER A 162 0.16 -13.36 1.92
C SER A 162 -0.13 -12.46 0.72
N ALA A 163 0.72 -11.46 0.50
CA ALA A 163 0.64 -10.60 -0.68
C ALA A 163 0.90 -11.37 -1.99
N ALA A 164 1.73 -12.41 -1.94
CA ALA A 164 2.05 -13.24 -3.11
C ALA A 164 0.98 -14.29 -3.41
N ASN A 165 0.24 -14.74 -2.40
CA ASN A 165 -0.81 -15.74 -2.55
C ASN A 165 -1.98 -15.46 -1.59
N PRO A 166 -3.03 -14.75 -2.04
CA PRO A 166 -4.18 -14.40 -1.20
C PRO A 166 -4.94 -15.60 -0.62
N ALA A 167 -4.83 -16.80 -1.21
CA ALA A 167 -5.43 -18.01 -0.65
C ALA A 167 -4.73 -18.46 0.64
N GLN A 168 -3.48 -18.04 0.85
CA GLN A 168 -2.75 -18.23 2.10
C GLN A 168 -3.09 -17.10 3.07
N GLN A 169 -4.01 -17.40 3.98
CA GLN A 169 -4.37 -16.52 5.08
C GLN A 169 -4.36 -17.28 6.39
N VAL A 170 -3.91 -16.63 7.45
CA VAL A 170 -3.92 -17.17 8.79
C VAL A 170 -4.54 -16.14 9.71
N GLY A 171 -5.47 -16.55 10.55
CA GLY A 171 -6.20 -15.61 11.38
C GLY A 171 -6.91 -16.21 12.56
N VAL A 172 -7.67 -15.35 13.23
CA VAL A 172 -8.58 -15.72 14.33
C VAL A 172 -9.99 -15.32 13.94
N ASP A 173 -10.90 -16.26 14.08
CA ASP A 173 -12.34 -16.08 13.90
C ASP A 173 -13.03 -16.12 15.27
N ILE A 174 -13.83 -15.11 15.56
CA ILE A 174 -14.70 -15.04 16.73
C ILE A 174 -16.14 -15.19 16.23
N ARG A 175 -16.79 -16.28 16.61
CA ARG A 175 -18.18 -16.57 16.23
C ARG A 175 -19.09 -16.40 17.43
N LEU A 176 -20.22 -15.72 17.22
CA LEU A 176 -21.27 -15.67 18.22
C LEU A 176 -22.08 -16.97 18.16
N VAL A 177 -22.01 -17.79 19.21
CA VAL A 177 -22.71 -19.09 19.27
C VAL A 177 -24.14 -18.90 19.78
N ARG A 178 -24.26 -18.06 20.81
CA ARG A 178 -25.50 -17.61 21.44
C ARG A 178 -25.18 -16.39 22.28
N ASP A 179 -26.21 -15.74 22.83
CA ASP A 179 -26.00 -14.58 23.69
C ASP A 179 -25.06 -14.89 24.87
N GLY A 180 -24.08 -14.01 25.08
CA GLY A 180 -23.02 -14.13 26.06
C GLY A 180 -22.02 -15.25 25.83
N VAL A 181 -22.03 -15.95 24.68
CA VAL A 181 -21.08 -17.03 24.40
C VAL A 181 -20.47 -16.92 23.00
N ILE A 182 -19.15 -16.83 22.97
CA ILE A 182 -18.35 -16.80 21.74
C ILE A 182 -17.57 -18.10 21.57
N ARG A 183 -17.32 -18.46 20.31
CA ARG A 183 -16.40 -19.52 19.90
C ARG A 183 -15.21 -18.88 19.23
N VAL A 184 -14.02 -19.22 19.70
CA VAL A 184 -12.75 -18.77 19.15
C VAL A 184 -12.18 -19.87 18.27
N GLY A 185 -12.02 -19.57 17.00
CA GLY A 185 -11.41 -20.43 16.01
C GLY A 185 -10.13 -19.84 15.45
N VAL A 186 -9.23 -20.72 15.02
CA VAL A 186 -8.07 -20.36 14.23
C VAL A 186 -8.38 -20.68 12.77
N ARG A 187 -8.09 -19.72 11.90
CA ARG A 187 -8.26 -19.82 10.45
C ARG A 187 -6.95 -20.17 9.78
N ASN A 188 -6.96 -21.15 8.89
CA ASN A 188 -5.90 -21.45 7.94
C ASN A 188 -6.52 -21.62 6.54
N GLY A 189 -6.32 -20.65 5.66
CA GLY A 189 -7.01 -20.57 4.38
C GLY A 189 -8.52 -20.45 4.56
N SER A 190 -9.27 -21.38 3.97
CA SER A 190 -10.73 -21.47 4.11
C SER A 190 -11.17 -22.26 5.34
N GLU A 191 -10.27 -23.01 5.98
CA GLU A 191 -10.60 -23.87 7.10
C GLU A 191 -10.54 -23.08 8.41
N VAL A 192 -11.48 -23.39 9.32
CA VAL A 192 -11.52 -22.80 10.65
C VAL A 192 -11.62 -23.93 11.67
N SER A 193 -10.57 -24.08 12.47
CA SER A 193 -10.52 -25.03 13.56
C SER A 193 -10.94 -24.35 14.86
N THR A 194 -11.88 -24.96 15.59
CA THR A 194 -12.34 -24.43 16.87
C THR A 194 -11.32 -24.73 17.96
N ILE A 195 -10.88 -23.69 18.69
CA ILE A 195 -9.92 -23.82 19.78
C ILE A 195 -10.63 -23.76 21.13
N SER A 196 -11.58 -22.84 21.31
CA SER A 196 -12.28 -22.69 22.60
C SER A 196 -13.67 -22.07 22.45
N GLU A 197 -14.51 -22.26 23.47
CA GLU A 197 -15.74 -21.51 23.69
C GLU A 197 -15.66 -20.78 25.02
N ARG A 198 -16.15 -19.54 25.06
CA ARG A 198 -16.00 -18.66 26.22
C ARG A 198 -17.30 -17.90 26.48
N ALA A 199 -17.68 -17.81 27.74
CA ALA A 199 -18.71 -16.89 28.18
C ALA A 199 -18.14 -15.47 28.29
N VAL A 200 -18.86 -14.47 27.78
CA VAL A 200 -18.46 -13.06 27.76
C VAL A 200 -19.64 -12.18 28.16
N SER A 201 -19.35 -11.11 28.89
CA SER A 201 -20.35 -10.08 29.25
C SER A 201 -20.47 -8.97 28.21
N ALA A 202 -19.45 -8.80 27.37
CA ALA A 202 -19.40 -7.88 26.26
C ALA A 202 -18.61 -8.51 25.10
N TYR A 203 -18.97 -8.19 23.86
CA TYR A 203 -18.30 -8.71 22.67
C TYR A 203 -17.13 -7.83 22.23
N GLU A 204 -16.28 -7.47 23.20
CA GLU A 204 -15.03 -6.73 22.97
C GLU A 204 -13.86 -7.71 23.08
N VAL A 205 -13.05 -7.78 22.03
CA VAL A 205 -11.93 -8.72 21.93
C VAL A 205 -10.68 -8.02 21.45
N ARG A 206 -9.53 -8.41 22.01
CA ARG A 206 -8.22 -8.06 21.50
C ARG A 206 -7.62 -9.27 20.80
N LEU A 207 -7.38 -9.16 19.50
CA LEU A 207 -6.71 -10.18 18.71
C LEU A 207 -5.28 -9.71 18.41
N ARG A 208 -4.34 -10.65 18.50
CA ARG A 208 -2.96 -10.41 18.08
C ARG A 208 -2.46 -11.56 17.23
N LEU A 209 -1.85 -11.25 16.10
CA LEU A 209 -1.16 -12.19 15.22
C LEU A 209 0.32 -11.78 15.17
N GLU A 210 1.21 -12.74 15.43
CA GLU A 210 2.66 -12.54 15.40
C GLU A 210 3.29 -13.53 14.43
N TYR A 211 3.96 -13.03 13.39
CA TYR A 211 4.73 -13.82 12.45
C TYR A 211 6.18 -13.96 12.93
N ASP A 212 6.63 -15.20 13.10
CA ASP A 212 8.03 -15.54 13.36
C ASP A 212 8.72 -15.88 12.03
N GLU A 213 9.56 -14.97 11.54
CA GLU A 213 10.32 -15.17 10.30
C GLU A 213 11.27 -16.37 10.35
N ARG A 214 11.79 -16.72 11.54
CA ARG A 214 12.75 -17.83 11.69
C ARG A 214 12.05 -19.16 11.61
N ALA A 215 10.90 -19.28 12.25
CA ALA A 215 10.08 -20.49 12.24
C ALA A 215 9.19 -20.58 10.99
N GLY A 216 8.95 -19.45 10.31
CA GLY A 216 7.99 -19.36 9.22
C GLY A 216 6.56 -19.62 9.69
N ALA A 217 6.22 -19.24 10.93
CA ALA A 217 4.95 -19.60 11.55
C ALA A 217 4.29 -18.40 12.23
N ILE A 218 2.96 -18.43 12.31
CA ILE A 218 2.15 -17.38 12.95
C ILE A 218 1.62 -17.89 14.28
N SER A 219 1.86 -17.12 15.34
CA SER A 219 1.21 -17.31 16.65
C SER A 219 0.01 -16.38 16.77
N ALA A 220 -1.13 -16.95 17.14
CA ALA A 220 -2.38 -16.20 17.35
C ALA A 220 -2.66 -16.05 18.84
N PHE A 221 -3.24 -14.90 19.23
CA PHE A 221 -3.62 -14.60 20.60
C PHE A 221 -5.01 -13.99 20.66
N PHE A 222 -5.75 -14.34 21.73
CA PHE A 222 -7.04 -13.80 22.10
C PHE A 222 -6.95 -13.24 23.52
N ASN A 223 -7.20 -11.95 23.71
CA ASN A 223 -7.08 -11.27 25.01
C ASN A 223 -5.74 -11.56 25.70
N ASN A 224 -4.65 -11.50 24.92
CA ASN A 224 -3.26 -11.78 25.32
C ASN A 224 -2.97 -13.25 25.69
N GLU A 225 -3.93 -14.16 25.55
CA GLU A 225 -3.74 -15.60 25.71
C GLU A 225 -3.45 -16.24 24.35
N ARG A 226 -2.42 -17.08 24.29
CA ARG A 226 -2.06 -17.78 23.05
C ARG A 226 -3.12 -18.81 22.68
N LEU A 227 -3.51 -18.82 21.41
CA LEU A 227 -4.44 -19.78 20.84
C LEU A 227 -3.67 -20.94 20.20
N GLY A 228 -3.63 -22.08 20.89
CA GLY A 228 -3.06 -23.30 20.35
C GLY A 228 -1.56 -23.20 20.02
N GLN A 229 -1.14 -24.02 19.05
CA GLN A 229 0.23 -24.05 18.52
C GLN A 229 0.38 -23.04 17.36
N PRO A 230 1.62 -22.62 17.02
CA PRO A 230 1.85 -21.85 15.79
C PRO A 230 1.28 -22.52 14.55
N ILE A 231 0.87 -21.71 13.59
CA ILE A 231 0.30 -22.14 12.32
C ILE A 231 1.37 -21.90 11.24
N SER A 232 1.63 -22.91 10.40
CA SER A 232 2.60 -22.87 9.30
C SER A 232 1.90 -22.84 7.95
#